data_AF-A0A2N5Z271-F1
#
_entry.id   AF-A0A2N5Z271-F1
#
_cell.length_a   1.000
_cell.length_b   1.000
_cell.length_c   1.000
_cell.angle_alpha   90.00
_cell.angle_beta   90.00
_cell.angle_gamma   90.00
#
_symmetry.space_group_name_H-M   'P 1'
#
loop_
_entity.id
_entity.type
_entity.pdbx_description
1 polymer ?
#
loop_
_entity_poly.entity_id
_entity_poly.type
_entity_poly.pdbx_seq_one_letter_code
_entity_poly.pdbx_strand_id
1 'polypeptide(L)'
;MVLFIQMFRYAAEPFFFKNSESSDAKKLYADVMNYFVIFGLIIFLGVVFYIDILKYFIDKEFWEGLYVIPVLLIAKLLFGILFSLSIWYKVTDKTKYGILIAGIGAIITVVLNILLLPKIGYLGSAIASLISYATMLGVSYYLSTKHYLIKYNFKKLAFYVIIAFGMFGINRIIHIENLIIFLCINTIMLLTFIGIAYYKEINLLKNEN
;
A
#
# COMPACT_ATOMS: atom_id res chain seq x y z
N MET A 1 -8.49 -0.33 -4.26
CA MET A 1 -7.16 0.31 -4.13
C MET A 1 -6.93 1.49 -5.05
N VAL A 2 -7.05 1.31 -6.37
CA VAL A 2 -6.72 2.40 -7.33
C VAL A 2 -7.52 3.67 -7.06
N LEU A 3 -8.84 3.57 -6.82
CA LEU A 3 -9.67 4.72 -6.47
C LEU A 3 -9.19 5.43 -5.19
N PHE A 4 -8.83 4.69 -4.15
CA PHE A 4 -8.27 5.26 -2.92
C PHE A 4 -6.99 6.04 -3.18
N ILE A 5 -6.05 5.46 -3.93
CA ILE A 5 -4.79 6.12 -4.31
C ILE A 5 -5.06 7.38 -5.14
N GLN A 6 -6.06 7.33 -6.03
CA GLN A 6 -6.43 8.43 -6.88
C GLN A 6 -7.01 9.61 -6.09
N MET A 7 -7.92 9.33 -5.15
CA MET A 7 -8.47 10.32 -4.23
C MET A 7 -7.37 10.90 -3.34
N PHE A 8 -6.51 10.04 -2.78
CA PHE A 8 -5.36 10.46 -2.00
C PHE A 8 -4.47 11.41 -2.81
N ARG A 9 -4.13 11.07 -4.06
CA ARG A 9 -3.29 11.91 -4.92
C ARG A 9 -3.87 13.31 -5.10
N TYR A 10 -5.16 13.42 -5.41
CA TYR A 10 -5.81 14.71 -5.62
C TYR A 10 -5.86 15.58 -4.36
N ALA A 11 -5.99 14.97 -3.17
CA ALA A 11 -5.97 15.71 -1.91
C ALA A 11 -4.56 16.03 -1.43
N ALA A 12 -3.63 15.07 -1.52
CA ALA A 12 -2.33 15.12 -0.87
C ALA A 12 -1.36 16.07 -1.58
N GLU A 13 -1.35 16.14 -2.92
CA GLU A 13 -0.47 17.07 -3.64
C GLU A 13 -0.67 18.53 -3.22
N PRO A 14 -1.87 19.14 -3.37
CA PRO A 14 -2.06 20.53 -2.97
C PRO A 14 -1.81 20.74 -1.47
N PHE A 15 -2.14 19.76 -0.63
CA PHE A 15 -1.86 19.80 0.80
C PHE A 15 -0.36 19.85 1.11
N PHE A 16 0.44 19.01 0.45
CA PHE A 16 1.88 18.97 0.66
C PHE A 16 2.56 20.24 0.14
N PHE A 17 2.19 20.72 -1.05
CA PHE A 17 2.74 21.97 -1.58
C PHE A 17 2.35 23.18 -0.72
N LYS A 18 1.11 23.25 -0.22
CA LYS A 18 0.70 24.34 0.67
C LYS A 18 1.49 24.36 1.99
N ASN A 19 1.88 23.19 2.50
CA ASN A 19 2.59 23.07 3.78
C ASN A 19 4.11 22.92 3.62
N SER A 20 4.67 23.03 2.41
CA SER A 20 6.09 22.74 2.17
C SER A 20 7.05 23.72 2.83
N GLU A 21 6.60 24.95 3.10
CA GLU A 21 7.37 26.00 3.76
C GLU A 21 7.22 25.99 5.29
N SER A 22 6.33 25.15 5.83
CA SER A 22 6.15 25.03 7.29
C SER A 22 7.35 24.37 7.95
N SER A 23 7.69 24.80 9.17
CA SER A 23 8.75 24.20 9.99
C SER A 23 8.55 22.69 10.21
N ASP A 24 7.30 22.24 10.22
CA ASP A 24 6.91 20.85 10.51
C ASP A 24 6.56 20.03 9.26
N ALA A 25 6.81 20.54 8.06
CA ALA A 25 6.43 19.89 6.79
C ALA A 25 6.85 18.40 6.73
N LYS A 26 8.07 18.10 7.19
CA LYS A 26 8.61 16.74 7.20
C LYS A 26 7.88 15.80 8.16
N LYS A 27 7.48 16.29 9.34
CA LYS A 27 6.71 15.50 10.31
C LYS A 27 5.33 15.19 9.71
N LEU A 28 4.69 16.22 9.17
CA LEU A 28 3.41 16.12 8.49
C LEU A 28 3.44 15.12 7.32
N TYR A 29 4.51 15.10 6.52
CA TYR A 29 4.68 14.10 5.46
C TYR A 29 4.81 12.67 5.98
N ALA A 30 5.54 12.48 7.09
CA ALA A 30 5.67 11.18 7.74
C ALA A 30 4.33 10.69 8.33
N ASP A 31 3.54 11.60 8.91
CA ASP A 31 2.23 11.27 9.47
C ASP A 31 1.22 10.92 8.39
N VAL A 32 1.16 11.69 7.30
CA VAL A 32 0.30 11.37 6.15
C VAL A 32 0.66 10.00 5.56
N MET A 33 1.96 9.67 5.46
CA MET A 33 2.39 8.34 5.03
C MET A 33 1.89 7.23 5.99
N ASN A 34 1.98 7.45 7.31
CA ASN A 34 1.51 6.49 8.30
C ASN A 34 0.01 6.20 8.13
N TYR A 35 -0.82 7.25 8.05
CA TYR A 35 -2.25 7.09 7.85
C TYR A 35 -2.57 6.45 6.49
N PHE A 36 -1.87 6.85 5.42
CA PHE A 36 -2.02 6.25 4.10
C PHE A 36 -1.82 4.72 4.15
N VAL A 37 -0.77 4.26 4.83
CA VAL A 37 -0.49 2.82 4.98
C VAL A 37 -1.57 2.13 5.81
N ILE A 38 -2.02 2.72 6.92
CA ILE A 38 -3.07 2.13 7.76
C ILE A 38 -4.37 1.96 6.96
N PHE A 39 -4.88 3.03 6.33
CA PHE A 39 -6.07 2.94 5.47
C PHE A 39 -5.85 1.99 4.29
N GLY A 40 -4.64 1.98 3.75
CA GLY A 40 -4.20 1.03 2.73
C GLY A 40 -4.39 -0.42 3.16
N LEU A 41 -3.92 -0.76 4.36
CA LEU A 41 -4.03 -2.10 4.92
C LEU A 41 -5.46 -2.47 5.31
N ILE A 42 -6.28 -1.51 5.79
CA ILE A 42 -7.72 -1.73 6.03
C ILE A 42 -8.41 -2.15 4.73
N ILE A 43 -8.16 -1.45 3.63
CA ILE A 43 -8.74 -1.79 2.33
C ILE A 43 -8.20 -3.13 1.82
N PHE A 44 -6.90 -3.41 2.01
CA PHE A 44 -6.32 -4.71 1.65
C PHE A 44 -7.03 -5.86 2.37
N LEU A 45 -7.14 -5.79 3.70
CA LEU A 45 -7.84 -6.79 4.50
C LEU A 45 -9.31 -6.87 4.12
N GLY A 46 -9.99 -5.73 3.99
CA GLY A 46 -11.40 -5.68 3.60
C GLY A 46 -11.69 -6.30 2.24
N VAL A 47 -10.81 -6.17 1.24
CA VAL A 47 -11.03 -6.84 -0.05
C VAL A 47 -10.75 -8.33 0.06
N VAL A 48 -9.66 -8.72 0.71
CA VAL A 48 -9.25 -10.12 0.77
C VAL A 48 -10.19 -10.96 1.64
N PHE A 49 -10.60 -10.44 2.79
CA PHE A 49 -11.50 -11.13 3.73
C PHE A 49 -12.91 -11.31 3.21
N TYR A 50 -13.35 -10.44 2.30
CA TYR A 50 -14.71 -10.49 1.75
C TYR A 50 -14.71 -10.94 0.29
N ILE A 51 -13.61 -11.51 -0.20
CA ILE A 51 -13.48 -11.88 -1.61
C ILE A 51 -14.55 -12.90 -2.05
N ASP A 52 -14.99 -13.77 -1.15
CA ASP A 52 -16.04 -14.75 -1.40
C ASP A 52 -17.42 -14.14 -1.63
N ILE A 53 -17.66 -12.92 -1.16
CA ILE A 53 -18.86 -12.15 -1.49
C ILE A 53 -18.59 -11.28 -2.72
N LEU A 54 -17.43 -10.61 -2.74
CA LEU A 54 -17.08 -9.66 -3.81
C LEU A 54 -17.00 -10.32 -5.20
N LYS A 55 -16.69 -11.62 -5.27
CA LYS A 55 -16.68 -12.37 -6.53
C LYS A 55 -18.03 -12.40 -7.26
N TYR A 56 -19.16 -12.24 -6.56
CA TYR A 56 -20.48 -12.25 -7.19
C TYR A 56 -20.80 -10.95 -7.96
N PHE A 57 -19.96 -9.91 -7.84
CA PHE A 57 -20.06 -8.70 -8.65
C PHE A 57 -19.37 -8.83 -10.01
N ILE A 58 -18.68 -9.94 -10.26
CA ILE A 58 -17.98 -10.23 -11.52
C ILE A 58 -18.43 -11.57 -12.09
N ASP A 59 -18.37 -11.72 -13.41
CA ASP A 59 -18.73 -12.96 -14.07
C ASP A 59 -17.85 -14.13 -13.61
N LYS A 60 -18.44 -15.33 -13.61
CA LYS A 60 -17.79 -16.57 -13.14
C LYS A 60 -16.49 -16.88 -13.87
N GLU A 61 -16.38 -16.48 -15.14
CA GLU A 61 -15.18 -16.65 -15.96
C GLU A 61 -13.96 -15.93 -15.35
N PHE A 62 -14.17 -14.87 -14.55
CA PHE A 62 -13.09 -14.12 -13.89
C PHE A 62 -12.74 -14.64 -12.49
N TRP A 63 -13.46 -15.64 -11.98
CA TRP A 63 -13.23 -16.15 -10.62
C TRP A 63 -11.88 -16.85 -10.47
N GLU A 64 -11.36 -17.43 -11.56
CA GLU A 64 -10.00 -17.96 -11.61
C GLU A 64 -8.95 -16.87 -11.40
N GLY A 65 -9.26 -15.60 -11.69
CA GLY A 65 -8.36 -14.47 -11.47
C GLY A 65 -8.22 -14.04 -10.01
N LEU A 66 -9.11 -14.49 -9.12
CA LEU A 66 -9.22 -13.97 -7.75
C LEU A 66 -7.97 -14.22 -6.91
N TYR A 67 -7.23 -15.31 -7.16
CA TYR A 67 -6.01 -15.63 -6.40
C TYR A 67 -4.89 -14.60 -6.62
N VAL A 68 -4.95 -13.79 -7.69
CA VAL A 68 -3.95 -12.77 -8.02
C VAL A 68 -4.23 -11.45 -7.28
N ILE A 69 -5.44 -11.25 -6.77
CA ILE A 69 -5.88 -10.01 -6.13
C ILE A 69 -4.99 -9.62 -4.94
N PRO A 70 -4.62 -10.50 -4.00
CA PRO A 70 -3.74 -10.13 -2.90
C PRO A 70 -2.42 -9.50 -3.39
N VAL A 71 -1.79 -10.12 -4.40
CA VAL A 71 -0.53 -9.63 -5.00
C VAL A 71 -0.73 -8.26 -5.63
N LEU A 72 -1.81 -8.06 -6.38
CA LEU A 72 -2.14 -6.77 -7.02
C LEU A 72 -2.41 -5.68 -6.00
N LEU A 73 -3.12 -5.98 -4.91
CA LEU A 73 -3.41 -4.99 -3.87
C LEU A 73 -2.13 -4.55 -3.16
N ILE A 74 -1.21 -5.48 -2.88
CA ILE A 74 0.10 -5.15 -2.30
C ILE A 74 0.90 -4.29 -3.27
N ALA A 75 0.96 -4.66 -4.55
CA ALA A 75 1.62 -3.85 -5.58
C ALA A 75 1.05 -2.42 -5.61
N LYS A 76 -0.28 -2.28 -5.59
CA LYS A 76 -0.92 -0.95 -5.56
C LYS A 76 -0.69 -0.21 -4.24
N LEU A 77 -0.62 -0.89 -3.11
CA LEU A 77 -0.24 -0.27 -1.83
C LEU A 77 1.17 0.32 -1.92
N LEU A 78 2.15 -0.43 -2.43
CA LEU A 78 3.51 0.07 -2.66
C LEU A 78 3.53 1.25 -3.63
N PHE A 79 2.74 1.21 -4.69
CA PHE A 79 2.61 2.33 -5.63
C PHE A 79 2.06 3.59 -4.95
N GLY A 80 1.08 3.45 -4.06
CA GLY A 80 0.55 4.56 -3.28
C GLY A 80 1.57 5.13 -2.28
N ILE A 81 2.33 4.27 -1.61
CA ILE A 81 3.45 4.68 -0.74
C ILE A 81 4.50 5.42 -1.58
N LEU A 82 4.86 4.90 -2.75
CA LEU A 82 5.79 5.56 -3.67
C LEU A 82 5.28 6.95 -4.07
N PHE A 83 3.98 7.10 -4.32
CA PHE A 83 3.39 8.40 -4.61
C PHE A 83 3.52 9.35 -3.41
N SER A 84 3.22 8.93 -2.18
CA SER A 84 3.44 9.77 -1.01
C SER A 84 4.91 10.13 -0.82
N LEU A 85 5.82 9.20 -1.10
CA LEU A 85 7.25 9.44 -1.01
C LEU A 85 7.74 10.38 -2.12
N SER A 86 7.11 10.36 -3.30
CA SER A 86 7.50 11.19 -4.46
C SER A 86 7.53 12.69 -4.17
N ILE A 87 6.88 13.13 -3.09
CA ILE A 87 6.81 14.53 -2.72
C ILE A 87 8.20 15.15 -2.54
N TRP A 88 9.19 14.39 -2.04
CA TRP A 88 10.52 14.91 -1.73
C TRP A 88 11.21 15.53 -2.94
N TYR A 89 11.10 14.91 -4.13
CA TYR A 89 11.72 15.42 -5.34
C TYR A 89 10.84 16.44 -6.08
N LYS A 90 9.54 16.51 -5.75
CA LYS A 90 8.61 17.50 -6.29
C LYS A 90 8.78 18.85 -5.59
N VAL A 91 8.87 18.86 -4.27
CA VAL A 91 9.02 20.10 -3.47
C VAL A 91 10.44 20.66 -3.46
N THR A 92 11.43 19.88 -3.94
CA THR A 92 12.83 20.33 -4.05
C THR A 92 13.24 20.64 -5.49
N ASP A 93 12.29 20.67 -6.43
CA ASP A 93 12.54 20.86 -7.87
C ASP A 93 13.51 19.85 -8.51
N LYS A 94 13.65 18.65 -7.91
CA LYS A 94 14.53 17.58 -8.38
C LYS A 94 13.78 16.53 -9.21
N THR A 95 12.88 16.98 -10.08
CA THR A 95 12.00 16.13 -10.91
C THR A 95 12.76 15.11 -11.78
N LYS A 96 14.03 15.37 -12.10
CA LYS A 96 14.94 14.43 -12.78
C LYS A 96 15.05 13.08 -12.06
N TYR A 97 15.01 13.04 -10.72
CA TYR A 97 14.98 11.77 -9.98
C TYR A 97 13.65 11.05 -10.15
N GLY A 98 12.54 11.77 -10.29
CA GLY A 98 11.24 11.19 -10.64
C GLY A 98 11.29 10.45 -11.98
N ILE A 99 11.93 11.06 -12.99
CA ILE A 99 12.15 10.42 -14.31
C ILE A 99 13.01 9.16 -14.16
N LEU A 100 14.12 9.24 -13.40
CA LEU A 100 14.99 8.09 -13.17
C LEU A 100 14.25 6.93 -12.50
N ILE A 101 13.50 7.21 -11.42
CA ILE A 101 12.73 6.20 -10.69
C ILE A 101 11.65 5.58 -11.60
N ALA A 102 10.91 6.42 -12.34
CA ALA A 102 9.92 5.97 -13.32
C ALA A 102 10.53 5.10 -14.42
N GLY A 103 11.69 5.50 -14.96
CA GLY A 103 12.41 4.76 -15.99
C GLY A 103 12.87 3.38 -15.52
N ILE A 104 13.44 3.28 -14.31
CA ILE A 104 13.83 2.00 -13.72
C ILE A 104 12.60 1.09 -13.56
N GLY A 105 11.50 1.62 -13.03
CA GLY A 105 10.25 0.88 -12.90
C GLY A 105 9.71 0.38 -14.24
N ALA A 106 9.72 1.24 -15.26
CA ALA A 106 9.27 0.88 -16.61
C ALA A 106 10.11 -0.26 -17.20
N ILE A 107 11.44 -0.18 -17.11
CA ILE A 107 12.35 -1.22 -17.60
C ILE A 107 12.08 -2.55 -16.89
N ILE A 108 12.01 -2.54 -15.55
CA ILE A 108 11.73 -3.76 -14.77
C ILE A 108 10.37 -4.35 -15.16
N THR A 109 9.36 -3.50 -15.32
CA THR A 109 8.00 -3.94 -15.70
C THR A 109 8.02 -4.64 -17.06
N VAL A 110 8.65 -4.04 -18.08
CA VAL A 110 8.73 -4.61 -19.43
C VAL A 110 9.50 -5.93 -19.42
N VAL A 111 10.71 -5.93 -18.83
CA VAL A 111 11.57 -7.12 -18.78
C VAL A 111 10.87 -8.27 -18.06
N LEU A 112 10.28 -8.02 -16.88
CA LEU A 112 9.60 -9.06 -16.13
C LEU A 112 8.31 -9.54 -16.80
N ASN A 113 7.55 -8.66 -17.47
CA ASN A 113 6.38 -9.12 -18.23
C ASN A 113 6.80 -10.03 -19.39
N ILE A 114 7.85 -9.68 -20.14
CA ILE A 114 8.36 -10.54 -21.22
C ILE A 114 8.78 -11.93 -20.69
N LEU A 115 9.37 -11.99 -19.50
CA LEU A 115 9.88 -13.24 -18.92
C LEU A 115 8.81 -14.07 -18.20
N LEU A 116 7.88 -13.42 -17.49
CA LEU A 116 6.93 -14.08 -16.57
C LEU A 116 5.57 -14.35 -17.24
N LEU A 117 5.10 -13.47 -18.13
CA LEU A 117 3.80 -13.61 -18.75
C LEU A 117 3.66 -14.91 -19.55
N PRO A 118 4.67 -15.37 -20.32
CA PRO A 118 4.59 -16.68 -20.99
C PRO A 118 4.58 -17.88 -20.04
N LYS A 119 5.09 -17.74 -18.81
CA LYS A 119 5.28 -18.86 -17.88
C LYS A 119 4.14 -19.02 -16.89
N ILE A 120 3.62 -17.90 -16.38
CA ILE A 120 2.63 -17.86 -15.29
C ILE A 120 1.49 -16.89 -15.58
N GLY A 121 1.33 -16.46 -16.84
CA GLY A 121 0.19 -15.65 -17.28
C GLY A 121 0.05 -14.32 -16.53
N TYR A 122 -1.19 -13.98 -16.19
CA TYR A 122 -1.55 -12.72 -15.53
C TYR A 122 -1.00 -12.60 -14.10
N LEU A 123 -0.74 -13.71 -13.39
CA LEU A 123 0.01 -13.69 -12.13
C LEU A 123 1.42 -13.12 -12.35
N GLY A 124 2.04 -13.45 -13.48
CA GLY A 124 3.34 -12.90 -13.88
C GLY A 124 3.34 -11.38 -13.98
N SER A 125 2.29 -10.80 -14.56
CA SER A 125 2.12 -9.35 -14.65
C SER A 125 1.91 -8.69 -13.29
N ALA A 126 1.19 -9.34 -12.38
CA ALA A 126 1.02 -8.88 -11.01
C ALA A 126 2.35 -8.88 -10.23
N ILE A 127 3.14 -9.96 -10.35
CA ILE A 127 4.47 -10.07 -9.74
C ILE A 127 5.44 -9.05 -10.34
N ALA A 128 5.42 -8.87 -11.67
CA ALA A 128 6.23 -7.86 -12.35
C ALA A 128 5.93 -6.45 -11.81
N SER A 129 4.65 -6.12 -11.64
CA SER A 129 4.21 -4.84 -11.06
C SER A 129 4.65 -4.69 -9.61
N LEU A 130 4.52 -5.75 -8.80
CA LEU A 130 4.95 -5.75 -7.40
C LEU A 130 6.45 -5.46 -7.28
N ILE A 131 7.28 -6.18 -8.04
CA ILE A 131 8.74 -6.03 -8.02
C ILE A 131 9.12 -4.64 -8.51
N SER A 132 8.52 -4.18 -9.62
CA SER A 132 8.74 -2.84 -10.15
C SER A 132 8.48 -1.76 -9.10
N TYR A 133 7.29 -1.75 -8.48
CA TYR A 133 6.95 -0.75 -7.47
C TYR A 133 7.80 -0.87 -6.20
N ALA A 134 8.16 -2.08 -5.77
CA ALA A 134 9.08 -2.29 -4.65
C ALA A 134 10.46 -1.71 -4.94
N THR A 135 11.01 -1.94 -6.12
CA THR A 135 12.31 -1.38 -6.54
C THR A 135 12.23 0.14 -6.62
N MET A 136 11.19 0.69 -7.24
CA MET A 136 10.99 2.15 -7.32
C MET A 136 10.92 2.78 -5.93
N LEU A 137 10.18 2.15 -5.01
CA LEU A 137 10.05 2.61 -3.62
C LEU A 137 11.41 2.59 -2.92
N GLY A 138 12.17 1.50 -3.04
CA GLY A 138 13.50 1.38 -2.44
C GLY A 138 14.49 2.42 -2.97
N VAL A 139 14.53 2.62 -4.28
CA VAL A 139 15.38 3.64 -4.92
C VAL A 139 14.97 5.05 -4.49
N SER A 140 13.66 5.34 -4.51
CA SER A 140 13.13 6.64 -4.07
C SER A 140 13.47 6.92 -2.61
N TYR A 141 13.34 5.91 -1.74
CA TYR A 141 13.68 6.04 -0.33
C TYR A 141 15.16 6.32 -0.13
N TYR A 142 16.03 5.53 -0.78
CA TYR A 142 17.48 5.73 -0.72
C TYR A 142 17.91 7.13 -1.21
N LEU A 143 17.29 7.65 -2.26
CA LEU A 143 17.58 9.00 -2.75
C LEU A 143 17.01 10.08 -1.82
N SER A 144 15.84 9.83 -1.22
CA SER A 144 15.21 10.77 -0.29
C SER A 144 16.08 11.03 0.94
N THR A 145 16.74 10.00 1.49
CA THR A 145 17.61 10.16 2.66
C THR A 145 18.83 11.04 2.38
N LYS A 146 19.31 11.07 1.12
CA LYS A 146 20.43 11.92 0.69
C LYS A 146 20.03 13.35 0.39
N HIS A 147 18.85 13.58 -0.17
CA HIS A 147 18.47 14.87 -0.72
C HIS A 147 17.44 15.65 0.11
N TYR A 148 16.56 14.95 0.82
CA TYR A 148 15.49 15.56 1.60
C TYR A 148 15.02 14.57 2.67
N LEU A 149 15.79 14.49 3.76
CA LEU A 149 15.56 13.50 4.81
C LEU A 149 14.23 13.75 5.54
N ILE A 150 13.29 12.84 5.35
CA ILE A 150 12.05 12.72 6.12
C ILE A 150 12.22 11.52 7.06
N LYS A 151 12.04 11.75 8.37
CA LYS A 151 12.19 10.71 9.39
C LYS A 151 10.90 9.91 9.50
N TYR A 152 10.71 8.91 8.64
CA TYR A 152 9.57 8.00 8.73
C TYR A 152 9.69 7.06 9.92
N ASN A 153 8.57 6.76 10.58
CA ASN A 153 8.53 5.79 11.67
C ASN A 153 8.41 4.37 11.13
N PHE A 154 9.52 3.82 10.62
CA PHE A 154 9.56 2.48 10.03
C PHE A 154 9.13 1.37 10.99
N LYS A 155 9.40 1.52 12.28
CA LYS A 155 8.95 0.55 13.30
C LYS A 155 7.43 0.47 13.35
N LYS A 156 6.77 1.64 13.33
CA LYS A 156 5.30 1.75 13.33
C LYS A 156 4.69 1.21 12.02
N LEU A 157 5.26 1.57 10.87
CA LEU A 157 4.82 1.06 9.57
C LEU A 157 4.97 -0.47 9.48
N ALA A 158 6.14 -1.00 9.83
CA ALA A 158 6.41 -2.43 9.83
C ALA A 158 5.47 -3.19 10.77
N PHE A 159 5.16 -2.64 11.95
CA PHE A 159 4.21 -3.23 12.88
C PHE A 159 2.82 -3.44 12.24
N TYR A 160 2.26 -2.40 11.60
CA TYR A 160 0.94 -2.53 10.96
C TYR A 160 0.96 -3.50 9.78
N VAL A 161 2.02 -3.44 8.96
CA VAL A 161 2.21 -4.39 7.85
C VAL A 161 2.27 -5.83 8.38
N ILE A 162 3.12 -6.11 9.37
CA ILE A 162 3.27 -7.46 9.94
C ILE A 162 1.95 -7.98 10.50
N ILE A 163 1.19 -7.15 11.23
CA ILE A 163 -0.12 -7.57 11.76
C ILE A 163 -1.10 -7.87 10.64
N ALA A 164 -1.22 -6.99 9.65
CA ALA A 164 -2.15 -7.19 8.53
C ALA A 164 -1.80 -8.45 7.73
N PHE A 165 -0.53 -8.65 7.41
CA PHE A 165 -0.08 -9.85 6.70
C PHE A 165 -0.21 -11.12 7.56
N GLY A 166 0.02 -11.03 8.87
CA GLY A 166 -0.23 -12.13 9.80
C GLY A 166 -1.70 -12.52 9.85
N MET A 167 -2.61 -11.54 9.94
CA MET A 167 -4.05 -11.75 9.87
C MET A 167 -4.48 -12.35 8.51
N PHE A 168 -3.91 -11.88 7.40
CA PHE A 168 -4.12 -12.48 6.09
C PHE A 168 -3.66 -13.95 6.05
N GLY A 169 -2.47 -14.26 6.59
CA GLY A 169 -1.95 -15.62 6.68
C GLY A 169 -2.86 -16.54 7.50
N ILE A 170 -3.33 -16.07 8.66
CA ILE A 170 -4.29 -16.81 9.51
C ILE A 170 -5.59 -17.08 8.75
N ASN A 171 -6.16 -16.07 8.10
CA ASN A 171 -7.38 -16.22 7.31
C ASN A 171 -7.24 -17.27 6.19
N ARG A 172 -6.05 -17.41 5.58
CA ARG A 172 -5.80 -18.42 4.54
C ARG A 172 -5.68 -19.86 5.08
N ILE A 173 -5.33 -20.02 6.35
CA ILE A 173 -5.20 -21.33 6.99
C ILE A 173 -6.55 -21.80 7.55
N ILE A 174 -7.37 -20.86 8.06
CA ILE A 174 -8.70 -21.16 8.57
C ILE A 174 -9.60 -21.67 7.44
N HIS A 175 -10.01 -22.93 7.54
CA HIS A 175 -11.03 -23.52 6.66
C HIS A 175 -12.30 -23.76 7.47
N ILE A 176 -13.34 -22.97 7.18
CA ILE A 176 -14.66 -23.09 7.80
C ILE A 176 -15.68 -23.23 6.68
N GLU A 177 -16.43 -24.33 6.69
CA GLU A 177 -17.41 -24.62 5.65
C GLU A 177 -18.61 -23.66 5.69
N ASN A 178 -18.99 -23.21 6.90
CA ASN A 178 -20.10 -22.28 7.06
C ASN A 178 -19.65 -20.84 6.73
N LEU A 179 -20.14 -20.34 5.58
CA LEU A 179 -19.85 -19.01 5.07
C LEU A 179 -20.16 -17.90 6.09
N ILE A 180 -21.27 -17.98 6.82
CA ILE A 180 -21.67 -16.94 7.77
C ILE A 180 -20.65 -16.86 8.92
N ILE A 181 -20.25 -18.02 9.46
CA ILE A 181 -19.26 -18.09 10.54
C ILE A 181 -17.90 -17.56 10.05
N PHE A 182 -17.49 -17.95 8.85
CA PHE A 182 -16.25 -17.46 8.23
C PHE A 182 -16.26 -15.92 8.08
N LEU A 183 -17.36 -15.34 7.61
CA LEU A 183 -17.53 -13.90 7.48
C LEU A 183 -17.55 -13.18 8.84
N CYS A 184 -18.17 -13.77 9.86
CA CYS A 184 -18.14 -13.23 11.22
C CYS A 184 -16.70 -13.15 11.76
N ILE A 185 -15.90 -14.20 11.57
CA ILE A 185 -14.48 -14.21 11.98
C ILE A 185 -13.70 -13.15 11.23
N ASN A 186 -13.90 -13.04 9.92
CA ASN A 186 -13.27 -12.03 9.08
C ASN A 186 -13.62 -10.60 9.53
N THR A 187 -14.88 -10.38 9.91
CA THR A 187 -15.35 -9.11 10.47
C THR A 187 -14.65 -8.80 11.79
N ILE A 188 -14.57 -9.77 12.70
CA ILE A 188 -13.88 -9.62 14.00
C ILE A 188 -12.40 -9.32 13.78
N MET A 189 -11.72 -10.03 12.88
CA MET A 189 -10.31 -9.78 12.55
C MET A 189 -10.09 -8.37 11.98
N LEU A 190 -10.96 -7.93 11.07
CA LEU A 190 -10.87 -6.57 10.52
C LEU A 190 -11.12 -5.49 11.58
N LEU A 191 -12.15 -5.66 12.42
CA LEU A 191 -12.44 -4.75 13.53
C LEU A 191 -11.29 -4.73 14.56
N THR A 192 -10.65 -5.87 14.80
CA THR A 192 -9.48 -5.97 15.66
C THR A 192 -8.32 -5.17 15.09
N PHE A 193 -8.04 -5.27 13.79
CA PHE A 193 -7.02 -4.46 13.13
C PHE A 193 -7.31 -2.95 13.26
N ILE A 194 -8.55 -2.54 12.98
CA ILE A 194 -8.99 -1.15 13.10
C ILE A 194 -8.88 -0.67 14.55
N GLY A 195 -9.28 -1.48 15.52
CA GLY A 195 -9.18 -1.17 16.94
C GLY A 195 -7.73 -1.00 17.42
N ILE A 196 -6.82 -1.88 16.99
CA ILE A 196 -5.38 -1.77 17.28
C ILE A 196 -4.82 -0.47 16.70
N ALA A 197 -5.15 -0.15 15.45
CA ALA A 197 -4.72 1.09 14.82
C ALA A 197 -5.26 2.32 15.56
N TYR A 198 -6.58 2.37 15.82
CA TYR A 198 -7.22 3.46 16.52
C TYR A 198 -6.63 3.71 17.92
N TYR A 199 -6.46 2.66 18.72
CA TYR A 199 -5.91 2.77 20.07
C TYR A 199 -4.47 3.27 20.07
N LYS A 200 -3.62 2.75 19.17
CA LYS A 200 -2.23 3.21 19.04
C LYS A 200 -2.14 4.65 18.55
N GLU A 201 -2.94 5.04 17.56
CA GLU A 201 -2.93 6.42 17.06
C GLU A 201 -3.41 7.42 18.12
N ILE A 202 -4.48 7.12 18.85
CA ILE A 202 -4.97 8.01 19.92
C ILE A 202 -3.96 8.16 21.05
N ASN A 203 -3.33 7.07 21.48
CA ASN A 203 -2.34 7.15 22.56
C ASN A 203 -1.10 7.94 22.13
N LEU A 204 -0.72 7.87 20.86
CA LEU A 204 0.36 8.70 20.34
C LEU A 204 -0.03 10.18 20.36
N LEU A 205 -1.24 10.52 19.92
CA LEU A 205 -1.74 11.91 19.95
C LEU A 205 -1.86 12.47 21.37
N LYS A 206 -2.22 11.63 22.35
CA LYS A 206 -2.28 12.02 23.78
C LYS A 206 -0.91 12.24 24.40
N ASN A 207 0.14 11.59 23.89
CA ASN A 207 1.50 11.72 24.41
C ASN A 207 2.30 12.85 23.73
N GLU A 208 1.81 13.39 22.61
CA GLU A 208 2.42 14.53 21.92
C GLU A 208 1.87 15.90 22.37
N ASN A 209 0.79 15.92 23.16
CA ASN A 209 0.24 17.10 23.82
C ASN A 209 0.60 17.11 25.31
#